data_AF-A0A6J5XQT1-F1
#
_entry.id   AF-A0A6J5XQT1-F1
#
_cell.length_a   1.000
_cell.length_b   1.000
_cell.length_c   1.000
_cell.angle_alpha   90.00
_cell.angle_beta   90.00
_cell.angle_gamma   90.00
#
_symmetry.space_group_name_H-M   'P 1'
#
loop_
_entity.id
_entity.type
_entity.pdbx_description
1 polymer ?
#
loop_
_entity_poly.entity_id
_entity_poly.type
_entity_poly.pdbx_seq_one_letter_code
_entity_poly.pdbx_strand_id
1 'polypeptide(L)'
;MRPLDETETTAVFEKLFKFTGNNLKNIVENPSHEGPDPDSGRYCFRLHKNKVYYVSESLVKRATNISRTQLVSLGTCIGRFTHGGSFHLTVQCLSSLASNAKHKVWLKPTSEMSFLYGNHVLKGGLGRITENIVPGDGVVVFSMSDVPLGFGIAAKSTQDCRKLDPNGIVVLHQTDIGEYLRMEDEL
;
A
#
# COMPACT_ATOMS: atom_id res chain seq x y z
N MET A 1 9.57 12.77 -15.36
CA MET A 1 8.28 12.60 -14.66
C MET A 1 7.16 12.79 -15.67
N ARG A 2 6.32 11.78 -15.90
CA ARG A 2 5.23 11.82 -16.88
C ARG A 2 3.87 11.50 -16.21
N PRO A 3 2.74 11.93 -16.77
CA PRO A 3 1.44 11.36 -16.40
C PRO A 3 1.40 9.84 -16.69
N LEU A 4 0.54 9.13 -15.98
CA LEU A 4 0.26 7.71 -16.25
C LEU A 4 -0.59 7.60 -17.51
N ASP A 5 -0.38 6.53 -18.26
CA ASP A 5 -1.25 6.19 -19.39
C ASP A 5 -2.55 5.56 -18.87
N GLU A 6 -3.57 5.42 -19.71
CA GLU A 6 -4.89 4.91 -19.29
C GLU A 6 -4.83 3.46 -18.77
N THR A 7 -4.01 2.63 -19.41
CA THR A 7 -3.76 1.23 -19.01
C THR A 7 -3.03 1.15 -17.66
N GLU A 8 -2.00 1.97 -17.48
CA GLU A 8 -1.23 2.07 -16.23
C GLU A 8 -2.08 2.60 -15.08
N THR A 9 -2.90 3.61 -15.38
CA THR A 9 -3.86 4.19 -14.45
C THR A 9 -4.81 3.09 -13.97
N THR A 10 -5.43 2.36 -14.89
CA THR A 10 -6.33 1.25 -14.56
C THR A 10 -5.65 0.22 -13.66
N ALA A 11 -4.43 -0.20 -14.00
CA ALA A 11 -3.67 -1.18 -13.21
C ALA A 11 -3.37 -0.70 -11.76
N VAL A 12 -3.01 0.58 -11.60
CA VAL A 12 -2.77 1.17 -10.27
C VAL A 12 -4.07 1.24 -9.47
N PHE A 13 -5.14 1.77 -10.07
CA PHE A 13 -6.43 1.93 -9.42
C PHE A 13 -7.06 0.58 -9.05
N GLU A 14 -6.98 -0.43 -9.91
CA GLU A 14 -7.42 -1.79 -9.59
C GLU A 14 -6.67 -2.38 -8.38
N LYS A 15 -5.35 -2.18 -8.31
CA LYS A 15 -4.56 -2.67 -7.19
C LYS A 15 -4.91 -1.93 -5.89
N LEU A 16 -5.07 -0.61 -5.93
CA LEU A 16 -5.48 0.19 -4.76
C LEU A 16 -6.90 -0.19 -4.30
N PHE A 17 -7.82 -0.38 -5.24
CA PHE A 17 -9.21 -0.74 -4.97
C PHE A 17 -9.33 -2.06 -4.20
N LYS A 18 -8.42 -3.03 -4.44
CA LYS A 18 -8.37 -4.27 -3.67
C LYS A 18 -8.19 -4.07 -2.16
N PHE A 19 -7.55 -2.97 -1.73
CA PHE A 19 -7.32 -2.68 -0.31
C PHE A 19 -8.31 -1.66 0.28
N THR A 20 -8.65 -0.62 -0.48
CA THR A 20 -9.48 0.50 0.01
C THR A 20 -10.96 0.37 -0.35
N GLY A 21 -11.30 -0.42 -1.38
CA GLY A 21 -12.64 -0.45 -1.97
C GLY A 21 -13.13 0.95 -2.34
N ASN A 22 -14.37 1.26 -1.96
CA ASN A 22 -15.03 2.54 -2.29
C ASN A 22 -14.37 3.78 -1.66
N ASN A 23 -13.53 3.60 -0.63
CA ASN A 23 -12.81 4.70 0.03
C ASN A 23 -11.66 5.25 -0.80
N LEU A 24 -11.40 4.68 -2.00
CA LEU A 24 -10.38 5.18 -2.91
C LEU A 24 -10.63 6.64 -3.34
N LYS A 25 -11.90 7.07 -3.39
CA LYS A 25 -12.27 8.46 -3.65
C LYS A 25 -11.62 9.43 -2.65
N ASN A 26 -11.56 9.04 -1.38
CA ASN A 26 -10.94 9.87 -0.34
C ASN A 26 -9.45 10.08 -0.57
N ILE A 27 -8.76 9.14 -1.24
CA ILE A 27 -7.33 9.29 -1.58
C ILE A 27 -7.16 10.24 -2.77
N VAL A 28 -8.07 10.23 -3.74
CA VAL A 28 -7.95 11.09 -4.93
C VAL A 28 -8.45 12.51 -4.66
N GLU A 29 -9.54 12.64 -3.91
CA GLU A 29 -10.22 13.91 -3.63
C GLU A 29 -9.69 14.58 -2.35
N ASN A 30 -8.66 14.01 -1.70
CA ASN A 30 -8.07 14.61 -0.51
C ASN A 30 -7.51 16.00 -0.87
N PRO A 31 -7.92 17.08 -0.20
CA PRO A 31 -7.32 18.39 -0.42
C PRO A 31 -5.84 18.35 0.00
N SER A 32 -4.94 18.71 -0.91
CA SER A 32 -3.55 18.94 -0.56
C SER A 32 -3.41 20.36 0.01
N HIS A 33 -2.93 20.44 1.25
CA HIS A 33 -2.52 21.70 1.88
C HIS A 33 -1.01 21.98 1.70
N GLU A 34 -0.34 21.22 0.83
CA GLU A 34 1.10 21.30 0.61
C GLU A 34 1.44 22.33 -0.46
N GLY A 35 1.71 23.57 -0.04
CA GLY A 35 2.15 24.63 -0.93
C GLY A 35 1.98 26.04 -0.35
N PRO A 36 2.55 27.05 -1.01
CA PRO A 36 2.32 28.46 -0.68
C PRO A 36 0.98 28.98 -1.24
N ASP A 37 0.29 28.19 -2.07
CA ASP A 37 -0.97 28.58 -2.69
C ASP A 37 -2.09 28.61 -1.64
N PRO A 38 -2.93 29.66 -1.61
CA PRO A 38 -4.02 29.79 -0.65
C PRO A 38 -5.18 28.82 -0.91
N ASP A 39 -5.29 28.28 -2.13
CA ASP A 39 -6.29 27.28 -2.51
C ASP A 39 -5.79 25.86 -2.23
N SER A 40 -6.70 24.99 -1.76
CA SER A 40 -6.42 23.56 -1.58
C SER A 40 -6.16 22.90 -2.93
N GLY A 41 -4.91 22.50 -3.17
CA GLY A 41 -4.52 21.81 -4.40
C GLY A 41 -5.06 20.38 -4.44
N ARG A 42 -4.88 19.71 -5.59
CA ARG A 42 -5.21 18.27 -5.74
C ARG A 42 -3.96 17.41 -5.72
N TYR A 43 -4.10 16.17 -5.25
CA TYR A 43 -3.07 15.16 -5.45
C TYR A 43 -3.20 14.54 -6.85
N CYS A 44 -2.06 14.19 -7.44
CA CYS A 44 -1.97 13.52 -8.74
C CYS A 44 -0.95 12.38 -8.70
N PHE A 45 -1.15 11.39 -9.57
CA PHE A 45 -0.21 10.30 -9.75
C PHE A 45 0.76 10.63 -10.89
N ARG A 46 2.06 10.43 -10.64
CA ARG A 46 3.12 10.66 -11.63
C ARG A 46 4.05 9.47 -11.71
N LEU A 47 4.44 9.12 -12.93
CA LEU A 47 5.39 8.04 -13.17
C LEU A 47 6.79 8.59 -13.40
N HIS A 48 7.76 8.02 -12.70
CA HIS A 48 9.18 8.32 -12.86
C HIS A 48 10.03 7.09 -12.58
N LYS A 49 10.91 6.71 -13.52
CA LYS A 49 11.78 5.52 -13.43
C LYS A 49 11.03 4.24 -13.00
N ASN A 50 9.86 4.00 -13.59
CA ASN A 50 8.93 2.88 -13.28
C ASN A 50 8.33 2.88 -11.87
N LYS A 51 8.61 3.89 -11.05
CA LYS A 51 7.95 4.14 -9.76
C LYS A 51 6.78 5.12 -9.97
N VAL A 52 5.66 4.85 -9.32
CA VAL A 52 4.46 5.70 -9.31
C VAL A 52 4.43 6.47 -8.00
N TYR A 53 4.36 7.78 -8.11
CA TYR A 53 4.38 8.71 -7.00
C TYR A 53 3.03 9.39 -6.85
N TYR A 54 2.58 9.54 -5.61
CA TYR A 54 1.43 10.32 -5.20
C TYR A 54 1.91 11.64 -4.61
N VAL A 55 1.51 12.75 -5.23
CA VAL A 55 2.11 14.06 -4.99
C VAL A 55 1.10 15.19 -5.25
N SER A 56 1.22 16.30 -4.54
CA SER A 56 0.41 17.50 -4.81
C SER A 56 0.78 18.14 -6.15
N GLU A 57 -0.22 18.71 -6.83
CA GLU A 57 -0.01 19.37 -8.12
C GLU A 57 0.97 20.55 -8.02
N SER A 58 0.96 21.29 -6.90
CA SER A 58 1.88 22.40 -6.64
C SER A 58 3.34 21.93 -6.47
N LEU A 59 3.58 20.72 -5.95
CA LEU A 59 4.92 20.12 -5.94
C LEU A 59 5.35 19.70 -7.35
N VAL A 60 4.44 19.13 -8.14
CA VAL A 60 4.71 18.74 -9.53
C VAL A 60 5.12 19.93 -10.39
N LYS A 61 4.42 21.06 -10.27
CA LYS A 61 4.72 22.31 -11.01
C LYS A 61 6.11 22.86 -10.69
N ARG A 62 6.63 22.63 -9.48
CA ARG A 62 7.98 23.07 -9.07
C ARG A 62 9.05 22.07 -9.48
N ALA A 63 8.72 20.78 -9.47
CA ALA A 63 9.64 19.72 -9.86
C ALA A 63 9.98 19.72 -11.35
N THR A 64 9.23 20.43 -12.20
CA THR A 64 9.58 20.63 -13.62
C THR A 64 10.89 21.40 -13.80
N ASN A 65 11.32 22.19 -12.80
CA ASN A 65 12.60 22.90 -12.82
C ASN A 65 13.81 21.98 -12.60
N ILE A 66 13.59 20.72 -12.22
CA ILE A 66 14.64 19.74 -11.95
C ILE A 66 14.74 18.76 -13.12
N SER A 67 15.97 18.51 -13.59
CA SER A 67 16.20 17.57 -14.67
C SER A 67 15.83 16.13 -14.28
N ARG A 68 15.40 15.32 -15.27
CA ARG A 68 14.98 13.92 -15.04
C ARG A 68 16.10 13.05 -14.43
N THR A 69 17.35 13.35 -14.74
CA THR A 69 18.52 12.62 -14.24
C THR A 69 18.77 12.90 -12.76
N GLN A 70 18.60 14.16 -12.34
CA GLN A 70 18.79 14.60 -10.96
C GLN A 70 17.58 14.34 -10.06
N LEU A 71 16.38 14.19 -10.61
CA LEU A 71 15.19 13.87 -9.83
C LEU A 71 15.25 12.41 -9.32
N VAL A 72 15.38 12.23 -8.01
CA VAL A 72 15.44 10.91 -7.35
C VAL A 72 14.03 10.42 -7.00
N SER A 73 13.34 11.13 -6.10
CA SER A 73 11.99 10.82 -5.64
C SER A 73 11.13 12.09 -5.55
N LEU A 74 9.82 11.92 -5.44
CA LEU A 74 8.88 13.03 -5.39
C LEU A 74 7.60 12.63 -4.66
N GLY A 75 7.31 13.23 -3.51
CA GLY A 75 6.13 12.87 -2.71
C GLY A 75 6.24 11.44 -2.16
N THR A 76 5.11 10.72 -2.12
CA THR A 76 5.04 9.35 -1.59
C THR A 76 5.06 8.33 -2.73
N CYS A 77 5.97 7.35 -2.69
CA CYS A 77 5.93 6.25 -3.65
C CYS A 77 4.78 5.31 -3.32
N ILE A 78 3.89 5.08 -4.29
CA ILE A 78 2.79 4.13 -4.15
C ILE A 78 3.23 2.72 -4.52
N GLY A 79 4.07 2.61 -5.53
CA GLY A 79 4.51 1.32 -6.02
C GLY A 79 5.36 1.44 -7.26
N ARG A 80 5.75 0.29 -7.79
CA ARG A 80 6.53 0.16 -9.01
C ARG A 80 5.89 -0.79 -10.01
N PHE A 81 6.09 -0.50 -11.28
CA PHE A 81 5.81 -1.44 -12.35
C PHE A 81 6.98 -2.41 -12.49
N THR A 82 6.67 -3.70 -12.53
CA THR A 82 7.65 -4.73 -12.89
C THR A 82 7.88 -4.75 -14.39
N HIS A 83 8.96 -5.41 -14.82
CA HIS A 83 9.21 -5.65 -16.24
C HIS A 83 8.09 -6.44 -16.93
N GLY A 84 7.31 -7.23 -16.17
CA GLY A 84 6.13 -7.94 -16.66
C GLY A 84 4.86 -7.10 -16.73
N GLY A 85 4.92 -5.79 -16.45
CA GLY A 85 3.78 -4.87 -16.54
C GLY A 85 2.84 -4.90 -15.33
N SER A 86 3.09 -5.74 -14.33
CA SER A 86 2.26 -5.80 -13.12
C SER A 86 2.68 -4.75 -12.08
N PHE A 87 1.68 -4.09 -11.49
CA PHE A 87 1.89 -3.07 -10.48
C PHE A 87 2.05 -3.68 -9.08
N HIS A 88 3.19 -3.40 -8.44
CA HIS A 88 3.52 -3.82 -7.10
C HIS A 88 3.49 -2.63 -6.15
N LEU A 89 2.72 -2.74 -5.07
CA LEU A 89 2.66 -1.73 -4.02
C LEU A 89 3.93 -1.77 -3.18
N THR A 90 4.41 -0.59 -2.78
CA THR A 90 5.56 -0.44 -1.89
C THR A 90 5.07 -0.02 -0.49
N VAL A 91 5.79 -0.39 0.56
CA VAL A 91 5.43 -0.06 1.94
C VAL A 91 5.22 1.43 2.22
N GLN A 92 5.85 2.32 1.45
CA GLN A 92 5.73 3.78 1.64
C GLN A 92 4.28 4.30 1.58
N CYS A 93 3.38 3.61 0.86
CA CYS A 93 1.98 4.01 0.79
C CYS A 93 1.11 3.51 1.95
N LEU A 94 1.69 2.74 2.87
CA LEU A 94 0.97 2.11 3.97
C LEU A 94 0.20 3.13 4.82
N SER A 95 0.80 4.28 5.15
CA SER A 95 0.14 5.32 5.95
C SER A 95 -1.15 5.83 5.29
N SER A 96 -1.08 6.15 4.00
CA SER A 96 -2.22 6.70 3.24
C SER A 96 -3.33 5.67 3.01
N LEU A 97 -2.96 4.40 2.79
CA LEU A 97 -3.95 3.33 2.57
C LEU A 97 -4.53 2.77 3.87
N ALA A 98 -3.75 2.69 4.95
CA ALA A 98 -4.17 2.07 6.21
C ALA A 98 -5.38 2.77 6.85
N SER A 99 -5.45 4.10 6.73
CA SER A 99 -6.58 4.91 7.20
C SER A 99 -7.89 4.58 6.48
N ASN A 100 -7.81 4.27 5.18
CA ASN A 100 -8.94 4.03 4.29
C ASN A 100 -9.19 2.54 3.99
N ALA A 101 -8.42 1.63 4.59
CA ALA A 101 -8.46 0.21 4.31
C ALA A 101 -9.79 -0.42 4.71
N LYS A 102 -10.41 -1.14 3.77
CA LYS A 102 -11.68 -1.84 3.96
C LYS A 102 -11.51 -3.09 4.83
N HIS A 103 -10.48 -3.88 4.55
CA HIS A 103 -10.21 -5.13 5.24
C HIS A 103 -8.91 -5.04 6.03
N LYS A 104 -8.99 -5.36 7.32
CA LYS A 104 -7.89 -5.24 8.28
C LYS A 104 -7.68 -6.55 9.03
N VAL A 105 -6.43 -6.83 9.34
CA VAL A 105 -6.00 -8.02 10.09
C VAL A 105 -5.06 -7.58 11.19
N TRP A 106 -5.30 -8.00 12.42
CA TRP A 106 -4.45 -7.71 13.57
C TRP A 106 -3.64 -8.95 13.94
N LEU A 107 -2.33 -8.78 14.10
CA LEU A 107 -1.41 -9.83 14.51
C LEU A 107 -1.19 -9.80 16.01
N LYS A 108 -1.02 -10.99 16.61
CA LYS A 108 -0.53 -11.12 17.97
C LYS A 108 0.95 -10.73 18.02
N PRO A 109 1.44 -10.18 19.16
CA PRO A 109 2.85 -9.79 19.32
C PRO A 109 3.85 -10.91 18.99
N THR A 110 3.50 -12.16 19.27
CA THR A 110 4.34 -13.34 18.96
C THR A 110 4.62 -13.55 17.48
N SER A 111 3.77 -13.01 16.59
CA SER A 111 3.85 -13.20 15.15
C SER A 111 4.15 -11.92 14.38
N GLU A 112 4.19 -10.76 15.05
CA GLU A 112 4.57 -9.48 14.43
C GLU A 112 5.97 -9.54 13.86
N MET A 113 6.95 -9.98 14.66
CA MET A 113 8.34 -10.09 14.21
C MET A 113 8.49 -11.02 12.99
N SER A 114 7.75 -12.13 12.97
CA SER A 114 7.76 -13.05 11.84
C SER A 114 7.26 -12.38 10.55
N PHE A 115 6.19 -11.60 10.64
CA PHE A 115 5.65 -10.84 9.51
C PHE A 115 6.63 -9.74 9.03
N LEU A 116 7.28 -9.04 9.95
CA LEU A 116 8.31 -8.02 9.63
C LEU A 116 9.58 -8.60 9.02
N TYR A 117 9.76 -9.92 9.08
CA TYR A 117 10.80 -10.65 8.35
C TYR A 117 10.31 -11.22 7.02
N GLY A 118 9.14 -10.79 6.52
CA GLY A 118 8.60 -11.18 5.22
C GLY A 118 7.88 -12.53 5.20
N ASN A 119 7.58 -13.11 6.36
CA ASN A 119 6.84 -14.37 6.41
C ASN A 119 5.33 -14.14 6.30
N HIS A 120 4.63 -15.18 5.82
CA HIS A 120 3.18 -15.20 5.79
C HIS A 120 2.57 -15.25 7.19
N VAL A 121 1.33 -14.77 7.30
CA VAL A 121 0.59 -14.82 8.57
C VAL A 121 -0.06 -16.18 8.73
N LEU A 122 0.35 -16.89 9.77
CA LEU A 122 -0.27 -18.14 10.18
C LEU A 122 -1.47 -17.89 11.08
N LYS A 123 -2.41 -18.84 11.10
CA LYS A 123 -3.62 -18.76 11.93
C LYS A 123 -3.31 -18.62 13.42
N GLY A 124 -2.27 -19.27 13.94
CA GLY A 124 -1.86 -19.15 15.34
C GLY A 124 -1.51 -17.71 15.75
N GLY A 125 -0.96 -16.95 14.79
CA GLY A 125 -0.59 -15.53 14.93
C GLY A 125 -1.71 -14.53 14.69
N LEU A 126 -2.88 -14.98 14.21
CA LEU A 126 -4.03 -14.13 13.95
C LEU A 126 -4.68 -13.71 15.28
N GLY A 127 -4.76 -12.40 15.53
CA GLY A 127 -5.49 -11.81 16.65
C GLY A 127 -6.94 -11.51 16.27
N ARG A 128 -7.13 -10.54 15.38
CA ARG A 128 -8.45 -10.09 14.89
C ARG A 128 -8.46 -10.04 13.37
N ILE A 129 -9.63 -10.28 12.78
CA ILE A 129 -9.83 -10.21 11.33
C ILE A 129 -11.17 -9.51 11.04
N THR A 130 -11.21 -8.63 10.04
CA THR A 130 -12.47 -8.03 9.58
C THR A 130 -13.39 -9.10 9.00
N GLU A 131 -14.70 -8.88 9.11
CA GLU A 131 -15.71 -9.75 8.52
C GLU A 131 -15.81 -9.58 7.00
N ASN A 132 -16.43 -10.54 6.32
CA ASN A 132 -16.67 -10.54 4.87
C ASN A 132 -15.40 -10.42 4.01
N ILE A 133 -14.29 -11.00 4.46
CA ILE A 133 -13.09 -11.17 3.64
C ILE A 133 -13.25 -12.43 2.80
N VAL A 134 -12.98 -12.32 1.51
CA VAL A 134 -12.98 -13.40 0.52
C VAL A 134 -11.53 -13.72 0.11
N PRO A 135 -11.19 -14.96 -0.27
CA PRO A 135 -9.87 -15.27 -0.79
C PRO A 135 -9.49 -14.38 -1.97
N GLY A 136 -8.29 -13.81 -1.95
CA GLY A 136 -7.80 -12.88 -2.97
C GLY A 136 -8.00 -11.39 -2.65
N ASP A 137 -8.76 -11.06 -1.60
CA ASP A 137 -8.91 -9.67 -1.14
C ASP A 137 -7.61 -9.10 -0.58
N GLY A 138 -7.38 -7.81 -0.83
CA GLY A 138 -6.28 -7.06 -0.24
C GLY A 138 -6.59 -6.72 1.22
N VAL A 139 -5.67 -7.06 2.11
CA VAL A 139 -5.79 -6.79 3.54
C VAL A 139 -4.62 -5.94 4.02
N VAL A 140 -4.90 -5.00 4.93
CA VAL A 140 -3.85 -4.27 5.65
C VAL A 140 -3.63 -4.95 6.99
N VAL A 141 -2.36 -5.24 7.27
CA VAL A 141 -1.92 -5.93 8.48
C VAL A 141 -1.55 -4.89 9.54
N PHE A 142 -2.07 -5.06 10.74
CA PHE A 142 -1.88 -4.20 11.90
C PHE A 142 -1.30 -5.00 13.08
N SER A 143 -0.62 -4.31 13.97
CA SER A 143 -0.32 -4.77 15.33
C SER A 143 -1.58 -4.72 16.19
N MET A 144 -1.62 -5.46 17.31
CA MET A 144 -2.66 -5.29 18.35
C MET A 144 -2.78 -3.86 18.89
N SER A 145 -1.75 -3.04 18.70
CA SER A 145 -1.72 -1.62 19.08
C SER A 145 -2.27 -0.66 18.02
N ASP A 146 -2.96 -1.16 16.98
CA ASP A 146 -3.47 -0.38 15.84
C ASP A 146 -2.38 0.32 15.01
N VAL A 147 -1.13 -0.16 15.10
CA VAL A 147 -0.03 0.29 14.24
C VAL A 147 -0.04 -0.50 12.92
N PRO A 148 -0.08 0.14 11.74
CA PRO A 148 -0.03 -0.57 10.47
C PRO A 148 1.37 -1.16 10.23
N LEU A 149 1.42 -2.45 9.89
CA LEU A 149 2.66 -3.22 9.70
C LEU A 149 2.96 -3.50 8.22
N GLY A 150 1.94 -3.59 7.36
CA GLY A 150 2.15 -3.91 5.95
C GLY A 150 0.88 -4.29 5.20
N PHE A 151 1.07 -4.81 3.99
CA PHE A 151 0.02 -5.30 3.12
C PHE A 151 0.10 -6.81 2.96
N GLY A 152 -1.06 -7.43 2.75
CA GLY A 152 -1.17 -8.84 2.44
C GLY A 152 -2.38 -9.15 1.58
N ILE A 153 -2.48 -10.40 1.13
CA ILE A 153 -3.62 -10.94 0.40
C ILE A 153 -4.24 -12.04 1.24
N ALA A 154 -5.56 -12.02 1.42
CA ALA A 154 -6.26 -13.06 2.14
C ALA A 154 -6.16 -14.40 1.40
N ALA A 155 -5.61 -15.42 2.06
CA ALA A 155 -5.54 -16.77 1.52
C ALA A 155 -6.86 -17.54 1.67
N LYS A 156 -7.66 -17.17 2.67
CA LYS A 156 -8.89 -17.84 3.10
C LYS A 156 -9.97 -16.82 3.46
N SER A 157 -11.22 -17.25 3.42
CA SER A 157 -12.34 -16.41 3.85
C SER A 157 -12.36 -16.20 5.37
N THR A 158 -13.02 -15.16 5.87
CA THR A 158 -13.13 -14.95 7.33
C THR A 158 -13.70 -16.16 8.06
N GLN A 159 -14.65 -16.88 7.46
CA GLN A 159 -15.29 -18.05 8.06
C GLN A 159 -14.33 -19.25 8.08
N ASP A 160 -13.59 -19.47 6.99
CA ASP A 160 -12.63 -20.58 6.89
C ASP A 160 -11.43 -20.35 7.82
N CYS A 161 -11.01 -19.10 7.98
CA CYS A 161 -9.98 -18.70 8.95
C CYS A 161 -10.32 -19.07 10.39
N ARG A 162 -11.59 -19.30 10.75
CA ARG A 162 -11.97 -19.74 12.10
C ARG A 162 -11.80 -21.26 12.29
N LYS A 163 -11.90 -22.04 11.20
CA LYS A 163 -11.83 -23.50 11.20
C LYS A 163 -10.43 -24.04 10.84
N LEU A 164 -9.54 -23.15 10.40
CA LEU A 164 -8.21 -23.51 9.93
C LEU A 164 -7.31 -23.98 11.07
N ASP A 165 -6.42 -24.92 10.77
CA ASP A 165 -5.33 -25.35 11.66
C ASP A 165 -4.43 -24.15 12.04
N PRO A 166 -3.85 -24.10 13.26
CA PRO A 166 -2.96 -23.02 13.68
C PRO A 166 -1.77 -22.76 12.74
N ASN A 167 -1.28 -23.77 12.03
CA ASN A 167 -0.19 -23.65 11.06
C ASN A 167 -0.66 -23.29 9.65
N GLY A 168 -1.98 -23.19 9.43
CA GLY A 168 -2.53 -22.77 8.15
C GLY A 168 -2.27 -21.29 7.87
N ILE A 169 -1.92 -20.98 6.61
CA ILE A 169 -1.70 -19.62 6.15
C ILE A 169 -3.05 -18.91 5.99
N VAL A 170 -3.18 -17.75 6.62
CA VAL A 170 -4.38 -16.90 6.58
C VAL A 170 -4.16 -15.69 5.67
N VAL A 171 -2.98 -15.07 5.74
CA VAL A 171 -2.62 -13.93 4.90
C VAL A 171 -1.29 -14.21 4.22
N LEU A 172 -1.29 -14.11 2.88
CA LEU A 172 -0.09 -14.08 2.08
C LEU A 172 0.54 -12.70 2.23
N HIS A 173 1.78 -12.68 2.69
CA HIS A 173 2.57 -11.46 2.77
C HIS A 173 2.75 -10.83 1.37
N GLN A 174 2.76 -9.50 1.31
CA GLN A 174 3.09 -8.75 0.10
C GLN A 174 4.22 -7.76 0.35
N THR A 175 4.10 -6.96 1.41
CA THR A 175 5.13 -5.99 1.82
C THR A 175 4.90 -5.60 3.27
N ASP A 176 5.98 -5.23 3.96
CA ASP A 176 5.96 -4.89 5.38
C ASP A 176 6.97 -3.77 5.71
N ILE A 177 6.80 -3.12 6.86
CA ILE A 177 7.69 -2.03 7.31
C ILE A 177 9.12 -2.48 7.62
N GLY A 178 9.36 -3.76 7.83
CA GLY A 178 10.72 -4.30 7.94
C GLY A 178 11.51 -4.21 6.63
N GLU A 179 10.86 -3.96 5.50
CA GLU A 179 11.54 -3.68 4.23
C GLU A 179 12.41 -2.42 4.29
N TYR A 180 12.08 -1.44 5.16
CA TYR A 180 12.91 -0.26 5.34
C TYR A 180 14.33 -0.57 5.82
N LEU A 181 14.53 -1.70 6.50
CA LEU A 181 15.85 -2.15 6.96
C LEU A 181 16.46 -3.23 6.05
N ARG A 182 15.63 -3.93 5.28
CA ARG A 182 16.07 -5.09 4.47
C ARG A 182 16.32 -4.75 3.01
N MET A 183 15.64 -3.71 2.50
CA MET A 183 15.64 -3.34 1.08
C MET A 183 15.97 -1.85 0.90
N GLU A 184 16.98 -1.35 1.62
CA GLU A 184 17.42 0.05 1.56
C GLU A 184 17.73 0.52 0.13
N ASP A 185 18.33 -0.35 -0.69
CA ASP A 185 18.72 -0.04 -2.07
C ASP A 185 17.55 -0.05 -3.07
N GLU A 186 16.46 -0.77 -2.78
CA GLU A 186 15.32 -0.92 -3.70
C GLU A 186 14.20 0.11 -3.46
N LEU A 187 14.18 0.73 -2.28
CA LEU A 187 13.13 1.66 -1.82
C LEU A 187 13.13 3.01 -2.56
#